data_AF-A0A9P4QK95-F1
#
_entry.id   AF-A0A9P4QK95-F1
#
_cell.length_a   1.000
_cell.length_b   1.000
_cell.length_c   1.000
_cell.angle_alpha   90.00
_cell.angle_beta   90.00
_cell.angle_gamma   90.00
#
_symmetry.space_group_name_H-M   'P 1'
#
loop_
_entity.id
_entity.type
_entity.pdbx_description
1 polymer ?
#
loop_
_entity_poly.entity_id
_entity_poly.type
_entity_poly.pdbx_seq_one_letter_code
_entity_poly.pdbx_strand_id
1 'polypeptide(L)'
;LIHSWTLDPATDIHICNNPAEFQWKAPAAANDIVLAGGSETCIEAWGEVTIPLSTPEGNRVTTLKHVALVPSFFTSLVSLSRLSSSNVHFDSGRNCLYRSGQDIAKLTRLGGHWLV
;
A
#
# COMPACT_ATOMS: atom_id res chain seq x y z
N LEU A 1 -7.02 -1.96 -11.19
CA LEU A 1 -7.24 -2.04 -9.74
C LEU A 1 -6.80 -3.39 -9.19
N ILE A 2 -7.31 -4.51 -9.71
CA ILE A 2 -7.00 -5.86 -9.17
C ILE A 2 -5.48 -6.16 -9.08
N HIS A 3 -4.68 -5.66 -10.03
CA HIS A 3 -3.22 -5.77 -10.04
C HIS A 3 -2.55 -4.40 -9.88
N SER A 4 -3.05 -3.59 -8.95
CA SER A 4 -2.59 -2.21 -8.73
C SER A 4 -2.42 -1.96 -7.25
N TRP A 5 -1.53 -1.02 -6.91
CA TRP A 5 -1.31 -0.56 -5.54
C TRP A 5 -2.05 0.76 -5.35
N THR A 6 -3.11 0.74 -4.56
CA THR A 6 -3.95 1.93 -4.29
C THR A 6 -3.48 2.59 -3.00
N LEU A 7 -3.22 3.89 -3.03
CA LEU A 7 -3.03 4.68 -1.81
C LEU A 7 -4.37 4.81 -1.09
N ASP A 8 -4.43 4.35 0.16
CA ASP A 8 -5.65 4.35 0.95
C ASP A 8 -5.46 5.13 2.26
N PRO A 9 -6.14 6.29 2.40
CA PRO A 9 -6.19 7.05 3.65
C PRO A 9 -6.92 6.35 4.80
N ALA A 10 -7.78 5.37 4.51
CA ALA A 10 -8.65 4.73 5.50
C ALA A 10 -8.07 3.45 6.11
N THR A 11 -6.94 2.95 5.59
CA THR A 11 -6.29 1.73 6.10
C THR A 11 -5.08 2.04 6.98
N ASP A 12 -4.88 1.24 8.01
CA ASP A 12 -3.74 1.30 8.94
C ASP A 12 -2.63 0.28 8.63
N ILE A 13 -2.86 -0.62 7.68
CA ILE A 13 -1.90 -1.63 7.25
C ILE A 13 -1.73 -1.65 5.73
N HIS A 14 -0.55 -2.08 5.28
CA HIS A 14 -0.36 -2.41 3.87
C HIS A 14 -1.01 -3.78 3.60
N ILE A 15 -1.74 -3.89 2.50
CA ILE A 15 -2.36 -5.15 2.06
C ILE A 15 -1.82 -5.51 0.69
N CYS A 16 -1.38 -6.75 0.52
CA CYS A 16 -1.07 -7.35 -0.78
C CYS A 16 -2.14 -8.39 -1.10
N ASN A 17 -2.77 -8.30 -2.27
CA ASN A 17 -3.72 -9.32 -2.74
C ASN A 17 -3.09 -10.32 -3.74
N ASN A 18 -1.82 -10.15 -4.10
CA ASN A 18 -1.14 -10.97 -5.09
C ASN A 18 0.04 -11.72 -4.47
N PRO A 19 -0.09 -13.03 -4.20
CA PRO A 19 1.01 -13.84 -3.65
C PRO A 19 2.30 -13.80 -4.49
N ALA A 20 2.22 -13.57 -5.80
CA ALA A 20 3.39 -13.53 -6.67
C ALA A 20 4.29 -12.30 -6.45
N GLU A 21 3.74 -11.21 -5.90
CA GLU A 21 4.48 -9.98 -5.55
C GLU A 21 5.03 -10.01 -4.12
N PHE A 22 4.60 -11.01 -3.32
CA PHE A 22 4.79 -11.03 -1.88
C PHE A 22 6.06 -11.76 -1.47
N GLN A 23 6.93 -11.06 -0.75
CA GLN A 23 8.09 -11.65 -0.10
C GLN A 23 7.73 -12.05 1.34
N TRP A 24 7.47 -13.34 1.55
CA TRP A 24 7.13 -13.89 2.86
C TRP A 24 8.23 -13.66 3.91
N LYS A 25 7.82 -13.33 5.16
CA LYS A 25 8.73 -13.19 6.31
C LYS A 25 8.29 -13.95 7.54
N ALA A 26 6.98 -14.02 7.81
CA ALA A 26 6.43 -14.67 8.99
C ALA A 26 4.99 -15.16 8.74
N PRO A 27 4.54 -16.23 9.44
CA PRO A 27 3.13 -16.59 9.42
C PRO A 27 2.29 -15.53 10.14
N ALA A 28 1.00 -15.44 9.78
CA ALA A 28 0.03 -14.67 10.55
C ALA A 28 -0.39 -15.42 11.82
N ALA A 29 -0.72 -14.68 12.88
CA ALA A 29 -1.36 -15.23 14.06
C ALA A 29 -2.84 -15.56 13.78
N ALA A 30 -3.43 -16.45 14.57
CA ALA A 30 -4.82 -16.87 14.38
C ALA A 30 -5.85 -15.71 14.49
N ASN A 31 -5.47 -14.62 15.16
CA ASN A 31 -6.28 -13.42 15.37
C ASN A 31 -5.83 -12.23 14.50
N ASP A 32 -4.88 -12.43 13.56
CA ASP A 32 -4.51 -11.41 12.60
C ASP A 32 -5.60 -11.32 11.51
N ILE A 33 -6.45 -10.31 11.64
CA ILE A 33 -7.61 -10.10 10.77
C ILE A 33 -7.62 -8.69 10.21
N VAL A 34 -8.23 -8.54 9.04
CA VAL A 34 -8.59 -7.26 8.43
C VAL A 34 -10.09 -7.07 8.55
N LEU A 35 -10.49 -5.90 9.04
CA LEU A 35 -11.87 -5.43 9.02
C LEU A 35 -12.06 -4.50 7.83
N ALA A 36 -12.96 -4.85 6.92
CA ALA A 36 -13.28 -4.02 5.76
C ALA A 36 -14.78 -3.96 5.53
N GLY A 37 -15.34 -2.76 5.59
CA GLY A 37 -16.79 -2.54 5.55
C GLY A 37 -17.48 -3.14 6.77
N GLY A 38 -17.94 -4.39 6.65
CA GLY A 38 -18.59 -5.15 7.73
C GLY A 38 -18.17 -6.61 7.79
N SER A 39 -17.03 -6.95 7.18
CA SER A 39 -16.53 -8.33 7.13
C SER A 39 -15.14 -8.44 7.72
N GLU A 40 -14.89 -9.58 8.36
CA GLU A 40 -13.58 -10.01 8.85
C GLU A 40 -12.93 -10.92 7.82
N THR A 41 -11.66 -10.67 7.52
CA THR A 41 -10.85 -11.54 6.65
C THR A 41 -9.54 -11.87 7.35
N CYS A 42 -9.19 -13.16 7.42
CA CYS A 42 -7.92 -13.58 8.00
C CYS A 42 -6.74 -13.15 7.12
N ILE A 43 -5.67 -12.70 7.75
CA ILE A 43 -4.37 -12.48 7.12
C ILE A 43 -3.68 -13.84 6.96
N GLU A 44 -3.12 -14.13 5.79
CA GLU A 44 -2.43 -15.41 5.56
C GLU A 44 -0.97 -15.38 6.04
N ALA A 45 -0.28 -14.26 5.85
CA ALA A 45 1.11 -14.09 6.22
C ALA A 45 1.52 -12.61 6.30
N TRP A 46 2.65 -12.37 6.96
CA TRP A 46 3.33 -11.08 7.00
C TRP A 46 4.60 -11.09 6.16
N GLY A 47 4.84 -9.98 5.47
CA GLY A 47 5.95 -9.91 4.52
C GLY A 47 6.33 -8.51 4.08
N GLU A 48 7.00 -8.46 2.94
CA GLU A 48 7.43 -7.23 2.27
C GLU A 48 6.99 -7.29 0.79
N VAL A 49 6.81 -6.14 0.18
CA VAL A 49 6.57 -6.03 -1.28
C VAL A 49 7.43 -4.92 -1.84
N THR A 50 8.05 -5.17 -2.99
CA THR A 50 8.74 -4.13 -3.76
C THR A 50 7.83 -3.62 -4.86
N ILE A 51 7.51 -2.33 -4.83
CA ILE A 51 6.65 -1.67 -5.81
C ILE A 51 7.44 -0.61 -6.59
N PRO A 52 7.12 -0.40 -7.88
CA PRO A 52 7.64 0.73 -8.62
C PRO A 52 7.10 2.05 -8.04
N LEU A 53 7.89 3.12 -8.18
CA LEU A 53 7.49 4.49 -7.89
C LEU A 53 7.88 5.37 -9.07
N SER A 54 6.98 6.24 -9.51
CA SER A 54 7.32 7.32 -10.44
C SER A 54 7.76 8.55 -9.65
N THR A 55 9.04 8.91 -9.67
CA THR A 55 9.56 10.13 -9.02
C THR A 55 9.75 11.25 -10.05
N PRO A 56 9.97 12.52 -9.63
CA PRO A 56 10.34 13.59 -10.56
C PRO A 56 11.60 13.27 -11.39
N GLU A 57 12.53 12.50 -10.83
CA GLU A 57 13.80 12.06 -11.44
C GLU A 57 13.69 10.74 -12.22
N GLY A 58 12.47 10.23 -12.42
CA GLY A 58 12.16 9.02 -13.16
C GLY A 58 11.73 7.85 -12.28
N ASN A 59 11.71 6.65 -12.86
CA ASN A 59 11.23 5.48 -12.15
C ASN A 59 12.24 4.99 -11.12
N ARG A 60 11.74 4.64 -9.94
CA ARG A 60 12.46 4.02 -8.83
C ARG A 60 11.65 2.84 -8.31
N VAL A 61 12.20 2.13 -7.33
CA VAL A 61 11.48 1.10 -6.58
C VAL A 61 11.54 1.44 -5.09
N THR A 62 10.53 1.04 -4.35
CA THR A 62 10.51 1.09 -2.89
C THR A 62 10.02 -0.24 -2.33
N THR A 63 10.41 -0.53 -1.10
CA THR A 63 9.96 -1.73 -0.38
C THR A 63 9.02 -1.32 0.73
N LEU A 64 7.77 -1.78 0.64
CA LEU A 64 6.81 -1.73 1.73
C LEU A 64 7.12 -2.84 2.72
N LYS A 65 7.17 -2.50 4.01
CA LYS A 65 7.48 -3.43 5.10
C LYS A 65 6.25 -3.77 5.92
N HIS A 66 6.22 -4.98 6.47
CA HIS A 66 5.13 -5.48 7.31
C HIS A 66 3.79 -5.38 6.57
N VAL A 67 3.74 -6.03 5.41
CA VAL A 67 2.58 -6.11 4.52
C VAL A 67 1.79 -7.36 4.87
N ALA A 68 0.47 -7.23 5.01
CA ALA A 68 -0.45 -8.35 5.17
C ALA A 68 -0.75 -8.98 3.80
N LEU A 69 -0.58 -10.30 3.67
CA LEU A 69 -1.06 -11.04 2.51
C LEU A 69 -2.54 -11.41 2.72
N VAL A 70 -3.40 -10.88 1.86
CA VAL A 70 -4.86 -11.14 1.87
C VAL A 70 -5.33 -11.31 0.41
N PRO A 71 -5.21 -12.51 -0.18
CA PRO A 71 -5.49 -12.73 -1.60
C PRO A 71 -6.94 -12.44 -2.01
N SER A 72 -7.88 -12.52 -1.07
CA SER A 72 -9.30 -12.22 -1.29
C SER A 72 -9.61 -10.72 -1.37
N PHE A 73 -8.65 -9.85 -1.06
CA PHE A 73 -8.85 -8.40 -1.13
C PHE A 73 -8.89 -7.91 -2.60
N PHE A 74 -9.75 -6.93 -2.89
CA PHE A 74 -9.99 -6.48 -4.26
C PHE A 74 -8.78 -5.83 -4.93
N THR A 75 -7.92 -5.15 -4.16
CA THR A 75 -6.73 -4.45 -4.64
C THR A 75 -5.70 -4.40 -3.52
N SER A 76 -4.41 -4.31 -3.87
CA SER A 76 -3.35 -4.05 -2.89
C SER A 76 -3.42 -2.60 -2.39
N LEU A 77 -3.12 -2.39 -1.11
CA LEU A 77 -3.25 -1.10 -0.45
C LEU A 77 -1.91 -0.61 0.10
N VAL A 78 -1.61 0.66 -0.19
CA VAL A 78 -0.59 1.44 0.51
C VAL A 78 -1.28 2.25 1.60
N SER A 79 -1.07 1.88 2.87
CA SER A 79 -1.57 2.63 4.02
C SER A 79 -0.93 4.02 4.11
N LEU A 80 -1.76 5.06 4.02
CA LEU A 80 -1.31 6.41 4.26
C LEU A 80 -0.88 6.62 5.72
N SER A 81 -1.55 6.00 6.70
CA SER A 81 -1.20 6.19 8.11
C SER A 81 0.23 5.72 8.42
N ARG A 82 0.67 4.63 7.78
CA ARG A 82 2.03 4.12 7.88
C ARG A 82 3.05 5.01 7.18
N LEU A 83 2.68 5.57 6.03
CA LEU A 83 3.49 6.58 5.34
C LEU A 83 3.65 7.85 6.21
N SER A 84 2.58 8.35 6.80
CA SER A 84 2.59 9.53 7.68
C SER A 84 3.43 9.31 8.94
N SER A 85 3.43 8.09 9.49
CA SER A 85 4.35 7.70 10.58
C SER A 85 5.83 7.79 10.18
N SER A 86 6.12 7.79 8.88
CA SER A 86 7.46 7.99 8.29
C SER A 86 7.62 9.38 7.65
N ASN A 87 6.83 10.36 8.06
CA ASN A 87 6.80 11.74 7.55
C ASN A 87 6.59 11.83 6.03
N VAL A 88 5.84 10.89 5.45
CA VAL A 88 5.36 10.97 4.06
C VAL A 88 3.90 11.37 4.06
N HIS A 89 3.60 12.40 3.30
CA HIS A 89 2.29 13.02 3.24
C HIS A 89 1.73 12.90 1.83
N PHE A 90 0.41 12.94 1.74
CA PHE A 90 -0.31 12.86 0.49
C PHE A 90 -0.90 14.22 0.14
N ASP A 91 -0.66 14.68 -1.08
CA ASP A 91 -1.30 15.84 -1.67
C ASP A 91 -2.24 15.41 -2.78
N SER A 92 -3.55 15.43 -2.49
CA SER A 92 -4.59 15.04 -3.44
C SER A 92 -4.81 16.06 -4.56
N GLY A 93 -4.43 17.32 -4.35
CA GLY A 93 -4.51 18.38 -5.36
C GLY A 93 -3.40 18.26 -6.40
N ARG A 94 -2.20 17.84 -5.97
CA ARG A 94 -1.04 17.62 -6.85
C ARG A 94 -0.87 16.16 -7.31
N ASN A 95 -1.66 15.23 -6.77
CA ASN A 95 -1.51 13.78 -6.98
C ASN A 95 -0.08 13.30 -6.69
N CYS A 96 0.46 13.65 -5.53
CA CYS A 96 1.81 13.24 -5.16
C CYS A 96 1.92 12.83 -3.69
N LEU A 97 2.94 12.02 -3.42
CA LEU A 97 3.50 11.84 -2.08
C LEU A 97 4.68 12.78 -1.93
N TYR A 98 4.78 13.44 -0.78
CA TYR A 98 5.88 14.35 -0.47
C TYR A 98 6.41 14.14 0.94
N ARG A 99 7.67 14.52 1.15
CA ARG A 99 8.36 14.49 2.44
C ARG A 99 9.18 15.77 2.57
N SER A 100 9.00 16.49 3.68
CA SER A 100 9.75 17.73 3.95
C SER A 100 9.69 18.77 2.80
N GLY A 101 8.52 18.89 2.16
CA GLY A 101 8.30 19.81 1.04
C GLY A 101 8.80 19.34 -0.33
N GLN A 102 9.41 18.15 -0.42
CA GLN A 102 9.88 17.58 -1.69
C GLN A 102 8.97 16.45 -2.15
N ASP A 103 8.58 16.47 -3.42
CA ASP A 103 7.82 15.39 -4.05
C ASP A 103 8.70 14.14 -4.15
N ILE A 104 8.23 13.02 -3.60
CA ILE A 104 8.97 11.75 -3.60
C ILE A 104 8.33 10.70 -4.51
N ALA A 105 7.04 10.83 -4.83
CA ALA A 105 6.35 9.99 -5.80
C ALA A 105 5.16 10.73 -6.42
N LYS A 106 4.93 10.53 -7.71
CA LYS A 106 3.72 10.92 -8.43
C LYS A 106 2.72 9.78 -8.36
N LEU A 107 1.44 10.11 -8.23
CA LEU A 107 0.35 9.15 -8.18
C LEU A 107 -0.46 9.25 -9.47
N THR A 108 -0.88 8.10 -9.98
CA THR A 108 -1.77 8.04 -11.16
C THR A 108 -3.22 8.04 -10.70
N ARG A 109 -4.03 8.98 -11.18
CA ARG A 109 -5.47 8.97 -10.92
C ARG A 109 -6.18 8.05 -11.93
N LEU A 110 -6.87 7.02 -11.43
CA LEU A 110 -7.64 6.09 -12.27
C LEU A 110 -8.97 5.76 -11.60
N GLY A 111 -10.08 6.09 -12.26
CA GLY A 111 -11.42 5.74 -11.76
C GLY A 111 -11.75 6.28 -10.37
N GLY A 112 -11.17 7.42 -9.98
CA GLY A 112 -11.34 7.99 -8.63
C GLY A 112 -10.29 7.55 -7.61
N HIS A 113 -9.48 6.53 -7.90
CA HIS A 113 -8.42 6.02 -7.03
C HIS A 113 -7.06 6.64 -7.34
N TRP A 114 -6.19 6.73 -6.33
CA TRP A 114 -4.78 7.09 -6.50
C TRP A 114 -3.93 5.84 -6.50
N LEU A 115 -3.27 5.58 -7.62
CA LEU A 115 -2.35 4.47 -7.76
C LEU A 115 -0.94 4.96 -7.50
N VAL A 116 -0.20 4.18 -6.72
CA VAL A 116 1.22 4.37 -6.42
C VAL A 116 2.07 3.84 -7.56
#